data_AF-A0A942FV10-F1
#
_entry.id   AF-A0A942FV10-F1
#
_cell.length_a   1.000
_cell.length_b   1.000
_cell.length_c   1.000
_cell.angle_alpha   90.00
_cell.angle_beta   90.00
_cell.angle_gamma   90.00
#
_symmetry.space_group_name_H-M   'P 1'
#
loop_
_entity.id
_entity.type
_entity.pdbx_description
1 polymer ?
#
loop_
_entity_poly.entity_id
_entity_poly.type
_entity_poly.pdbx_seq_one_letter_code
_entity_poly.pdbx_strand_id
1 'polypeptide(L)'
;ATTFRGGSEFSLQMLALGALGCLVRLGLLRSAAPLARWLAPLQQWTAQLGGDRSAMVVELAGLAGGQPELRRWTLIARKGEGQEIPTLAAQLLARRLREGKLQPGACHGGEELALADFEPLFADLAVTHATTAETPELPYRRVLGPRFAQLAAPIQRMHQPQAETVVRGEGTVERGQSLLARLLGLIMGFPPAGSYPVEVRFEPRHGRERWTRSFGPHRFASEMGVSAQNLLTERFGPMRFHFALEVDGQGGLIMVLKKWTALGVPMPRAFGPKITASETAQGDAFQFDVAVAMPLVGPVVHYRGILRPQD
;
A
#
# COMPACT_ATOMS: atom_id res chain seq x y z
N ALA A 1 0.63 -8.56 -5.94
CA ALA A 1 -0.51 -8.21 -5.08
C ALA A 1 -1.82 -8.20 -5.86
N THR A 2 -2.87 -8.84 -5.30
CA THR A 2 -4.27 -8.56 -5.66
C THR A 2 -4.93 -7.96 -4.43
N THR A 3 -5.45 -6.73 -4.52
CA THR A 3 -6.18 -6.12 -3.40
C THR A 3 -7.68 -6.12 -3.68
N PHE A 4 -8.44 -6.71 -2.76
CA PHE A 4 -9.90 -6.68 -2.76
C PHE A 4 -10.40 -5.62 -1.78
N ARG A 5 -11.36 -4.79 -2.20
CA ARG A 5 -12.06 -3.85 -1.33
C ARG A 5 -13.57 -4.01 -1.51
N GLY A 6 -14.27 -4.24 -0.42
CA GLY A 6 -15.73 -4.18 -0.31
C GLY A 6 -16.09 -3.42 0.97
N GLY A 7 -17.08 -2.54 0.88
CA GLY A 7 -17.56 -1.75 2.02
C GLY A 7 -19.06 -1.87 2.16
N SER A 8 -19.57 -2.02 3.37
CA SER A 8 -20.98 -1.87 3.68
C SER A 8 -21.24 -0.42 4.12
N GLU A 9 -22.26 0.18 3.53
CA GLU A 9 -22.57 1.60 3.69
C GLU A 9 -23.41 1.86 4.94
N PHE A 10 -22.76 2.09 6.10
CA PHE A 10 -23.13 3.15 7.06
C PHE A 10 -22.11 3.26 8.20
N SER A 11 -21.23 4.28 8.17
CA SER A 11 -20.23 4.50 9.23
C SER A 11 -20.86 4.68 10.61
N LEU A 12 -22.08 5.24 10.68
CA LEU A 12 -22.81 5.43 11.94
C LEU A 12 -23.28 4.08 12.54
N GLN A 13 -23.70 3.11 11.73
CA GLN A 13 -24.08 1.78 12.22
C GLN A 13 -22.87 1.02 12.76
N MET A 14 -21.72 1.13 12.08
CA MET A 14 -20.44 0.56 12.54
C MET A 14 -19.97 1.22 13.85
N LEU A 15 -20.09 2.55 13.96
CA LEU A 15 -19.76 3.27 15.20
C LEU A 15 -20.71 2.91 16.35
N ALA A 16 -22.01 2.80 16.09
CA ALA A 16 -23.01 2.42 17.08
C ALA A 16 -22.77 0.99 17.58
N LEU A 17 -22.49 0.04 16.68
CA LEU A 17 -22.15 -1.32 17.04
C LEU A 17 -20.82 -1.39 17.83
N GLY A 18 -19.83 -0.59 17.42
CA GLY A 18 -18.56 -0.45 18.14
C GLY A 18 -18.74 0.12 19.56
N ALA A 19 -19.58 1.14 19.72
CA ALA A 19 -19.92 1.71 21.02
C ALA A 19 -20.65 0.70 21.92
N LEU A 20 -21.60 -0.05 21.36
CA LEU A 20 -22.31 -1.12 22.06
C LEU A 20 -21.34 -2.23 22.53
N GLY A 21 -20.40 -2.61 21.66
CA GLY A 21 -19.32 -3.54 22.00
C GLY A 21 -18.41 -2.99 23.11
N CYS A 22 -18.13 -1.70 23.12
CA CYS A 22 -17.37 -1.04 24.18
C CYS A 22 -18.11 -1.10 25.52
N LEU A 23 -19.42 -0.85 25.55
CA LEU A 23 -20.25 -0.96 26.76
C LEU A 23 -20.27 -2.38 27.33
N VAL A 24 -20.31 -3.40 26.47
CA VAL A 24 -20.18 -4.80 26.89
C VAL A 24 -18.79 -5.07 27.45
N ARG A 25 -17.74 -4.60 26.76
CA ARG A 25 -16.34 -4.82 27.18
C ARG A 25 -16.00 -4.11 28.49
N LEU A 26 -16.63 -2.96 28.77
CA LEU A 26 -16.50 -2.21 30.02
C LEU A 26 -17.37 -2.80 31.16
N GLY A 27 -18.12 -3.87 30.91
CA GLY A 27 -18.98 -4.52 31.90
C GLY A 27 -20.26 -3.76 32.25
N LEU A 28 -20.53 -2.64 31.58
CA LEU A 28 -21.75 -1.83 31.76
C LEU A 28 -22.99 -2.54 31.21
N LEU A 29 -22.80 -3.43 30.23
CA LEU A 29 -23.83 -4.33 29.71
C LEU A 29 -23.31 -5.77 29.74
N ARG A 30 -24.11 -6.70 30.27
CA ARG A 30 -23.76 -8.14 30.24
C ARG A 30 -23.80 -8.73 28.83
N SER A 31 -24.69 -8.23 27.97
CA SER A 31 -24.82 -8.66 26.59
C SER A 31 -25.61 -7.64 25.77
N ALA A 32 -25.23 -7.49 24.51
CA ALA A 32 -25.97 -6.73 23.52
C ALA A 32 -27.14 -7.54 22.89
N ALA A 33 -27.17 -8.87 23.06
CA ALA A 33 -28.15 -9.74 22.41
C ALA A 33 -29.62 -9.39 22.71
N PRO A 34 -30.03 -8.99 23.94
CA PRO A 34 -31.41 -8.61 24.21
C PRO A 34 -31.87 -7.34 23.49
N LEU A 35 -30.92 -6.47 23.11
CA LEU A 35 -31.17 -5.24 22.38
C LEU A 35 -31.37 -5.49 20.88
N ALA A 36 -30.96 -6.65 20.36
CA ALA A 36 -31.07 -6.99 18.94
C ALA A 36 -32.52 -6.89 18.43
N ARG A 37 -33.51 -7.26 19.26
CA ARG A 37 -34.94 -7.16 18.90
C ARG A 37 -35.41 -5.74 18.59
N TRP A 38 -34.77 -4.75 19.22
CA TRP A 38 -35.08 -3.32 19.06
C TRP A 38 -34.20 -2.68 18.00
N LEU A 39 -32.97 -3.20 17.83
CA LEU A 39 -32.01 -2.73 16.84
C LEU A 39 -32.35 -3.21 15.43
N ALA A 40 -32.97 -4.38 15.25
CA ALA A 40 -33.37 -4.90 13.94
C ALA A 40 -34.33 -3.97 13.17
N PRO A 41 -35.44 -3.47 13.75
CA PRO A 41 -36.32 -2.54 13.05
C PRO A 41 -35.66 -1.16 12.82
N LEU A 42 -34.80 -0.70 13.74
CA LEU A 42 -34.01 0.52 13.55
C LEU A 42 -32.97 0.37 12.44
N GLN A 43 -32.36 -0.81 12.30
CA GLN A 43 -31.45 -1.13 11.21
C GLN A 43 -32.20 -1.14 9.87
N GLN A 44 -33.38 -1.75 9.81
CA GLN A 44 -34.20 -1.74 8.59
C GLN A 44 -34.64 -0.33 8.19
N TRP A 45 -35.02 0.50 9.16
CA TRP A 45 -35.38 1.90 8.91
C TRP A 45 -34.19 2.75 8.46
N THR A 46 -33.03 2.59 9.11
CA THR A 46 -31.80 3.32 8.73
C THR A 46 -31.13 2.77 7.47
N ALA A 47 -31.39 1.51 7.09
CA ALA A 47 -30.92 0.93 5.83
C ALA A 47 -31.55 1.63 4.62
N GLN A 48 -32.75 2.22 4.75
CA GLN A 48 -33.37 3.05 3.73
C GLN A 48 -32.66 4.40 3.51
N LEU A 49 -31.79 4.80 4.45
CA LEU A 49 -30.93 5.98 4.34
C LEU A 49 -29.52 5.64 3.81
N GLY A 50 -29.19 4.34 3.70
CA GLY A 50 -27.96 3.85 3.08
C GLY A 50 -28.04 3.98 1.56
N GLY A 51 -26.89 4.10 0.90
CA GLY A 51 -26.86 4.04 -0.56
C GLY A 51 -27.16 2.63 -1.05
N ASP A 52 -27.69 2.56 -2.25
CA ASP A 52 -28.01 1.32 -2.97
C ASP A 52 -26.86 0.88 -3.88
N ARG A 53 -25.66 1.47 -3.69
CA ARG A 53 -24.51 1.28 -4.55
C ARG A 53 -23.47 0.42 -3.85
N SER A 54 -22.98 -0.58 -4.57
CA SER A 54 -21.84 -1.37 -4.14
C SER A 54 -20.77 -1.31 -5.21
N ALA A 55 -19.51 -1.24 -4.79
CA ALA A 55 -18.38 -1.30 -5.70
C ALA A 55 -17.45 -2.44 -5.30
N MET A 56 -16.92 -3.12 -6.30
CA MET A 56 -15.84 -4.08 -6.18
C MET A 56 -14.72 -3.63 -7.10
N VAL A 57 -13.51 -3.55 -6.54
CA VAL A 57 -12.31 -3.17 -7.27
C VAL A 57 -11.28 -4.27 -7.10
N VAL A 58 -10.76 -4.74 -8.23
CA VAL A 58 -9.64 -5.68 -8.31
C VAL A 58 -8.50 -4.98 -9.04
N GLU A 59 -7.37 -4.85 -8.35
CA GLU A 59 -6.15 -4.28 -8.92
C GLU A 59 -5.08 -5.37 -9.03
N LEU A 60 -4.44 -5.44 -10.19
CA LEU A 60 -3.33 -6.33 -10.48
C LEU A 60 -2.26 -5.53 -11.20
N ALA A 61 -1.02 -5.61 -10.74
CA ALA A 61 0.12 -5.05 -11.46
C ALA A 61 1.13 -6.14 -11.80
N GLY A 62 1.90 -5.91 -12.85
CA GLY A 62 2.85 -6.87 -13.37
C GLY A 62 3.53 -6.35 -14.62
N LEU A 63 4.12 -7.27 -15.38
CA LEU A 63 4.72 -6.99 -16.68
C LEU A 63 3.80 -7.50 -17.79
N ALA A 64 3.45 -6.63 -18.74
CA ALA A 64 2.75 -6.97 -19.97
C ALA A 64 3.65 -6.62 -21.16
N GLY A 65 4.03 -7.63 -21.95
CA GLY A 65 4.98 -7.43 -23.06
C GLY A 65 6.35 -6.89 -22.61
N GLY A 66 6.77 -7.22 -21.37
CA GLY A 66 8.01 -6.71 -20.76
C GLY A 66 7.92 -5.27 -20.24
N GLN A 67 6.79 -4.58 -20.42
CA GLN A 67 6.53 -3.27 -19.84
C GLN A 67 5.67 -3.39 -18.59
N PRO A 68 5.98 -2.62 -17.54
CA PRO A 68 5.13 -2.54 -16.37
C PRO A 68 3.73 -2.01 -16.64
N GLU A 69 2.73 -2.67 -16.08
CA GLU A 69 1.33 -2.32 -16.23
C GLU A 69 0.56 -2.56 -14.91
N LEU A 70 -0.33 -1.65 -14.56
CA LEU A 70 -1.34 -1.79 -13.52
C LEU A 70 -2.71 -1.89 -14.20
N ARG A 71 -3.35 -3.04 -14.06
CA ARG A 71 -4.73 -3.27 -14.50
C ARG A 71 -5.67 -3.16 -13.32
N ARG A 72 -6.70 -2.33 -13.47
CA ARG A 72 -7.81 -2.25 -12.51
C ARG A 72 -9.08 -2.67 -13.21
N TRP A 73 -9.74 -3.68 -12.66
CA TRP A 73 -11.12 -3.99 -12.98
C TRP A 73 -12.03 -3.44 -11.88
N THR A 74 -13.02 -2.66 -12.29
CA THR A 74 -14.00 -2.04 -11.38
C THR A 74 -15.38 -2.48 -11.80
N LEU A 75 -16.16 -2.98 -10.83
CA LEU A 75 -17.58 -3.28 -10.97
C LEU A 75 -18.36 -2.41 -9.99
N ILE A 76 -19.36 -1.69 -10.49
CA ILE A 76 -20.28 -0.87 -9.70
C ILE A 76 -21.67 -1.41 -9.95
N ALA A 77 -22.30 -1.96 -8.91
CA ALA A 77 -23.72 -2.29 -8.92
C ALA A 77 -24.51 -1.17 -8.26
N ARG A 78 -25.70 -0.89 -8.78
CA ARG A 78 -26.66 0.09 -8.25
C ARG A 78 -27.96 -0.63 -7.87
N LYS A 79 -28.93 0.09 -7.31
CA LYS A 79 -30.25 -0.46 -6.96
C LYS A 79 -30.20 -1.67 -5.99
N GLY A 80 -29.13 -1.80 -5.21
CA GLY A 80 -28.95 -2.88 -4.23
C GLY A 80 -28.52 -4.21 -4.83
N GLU A 81 -28.31 -4.29 -6.15
CA GLU A 81 -28.04 -5.55 -6.85
C GLU A 81 -26.60 -6.08 -6.67
N GLY A 82 -25.79 -5.40 -5.85
CA GLY A 82 -24.49 -5.89 -5.43
C GLY A 82 -24.53 -7.26 -4.75
N GLN A 83 -25.64 -7.60 -4.11
CA GLN A 83 -25.85 -8.88 -3.42
C GLN A 83 -25.96 -10.06 -4.39
N GLU A 84 -26.32 -9.79 -5.65
CA GLU A 84 -26.46 -10.81 -6.70
C GLU A 84 -25.10 -11.20 -7.30
N ILE A 85 -24.11 -10.31 -7.28
CA ILE A 85 -22.81 -10.54 -7.94
C ILE A 85 -22.13 -11.85 -7.52
N PRO A 86 -22.06 -12.23 -6.22
CA PRO A 86 -21.44 -13.49 -5.82
C PRO A 86 -22.18 -14.75 -6.30
N THR A 87 -23.49 -14.66 -6.57
CA THR A 87 -24.30 -15.83 -6.96
C THR A 87 -24.13 -16.18 -8.44
N LEU A 88 -23.73 -15.22 -9.27
CA LEU A 88 -23.55 -15.39 -10.72
C LEU A 88 -22.53 -16.49 -11.06
N ALA A 89 -21.45 -16.60 -10.28
CA ALA A 89 -20.44 -17.64 -10.50
C ALA A 89 -21.03 -19.05 -10.29
N ALA A 90 -21.86 -19.24 -9.26
CA ALA A 90 -22.54 -20.51 -9.02
C ALA A 90 -23.53 -20.84 -10.15
N GLN A 91 -24.24 -19.85 -10.69
CA GLN A 91 -25.14 -20.03 -11.82
C GLN A 91 -24.38 -20.52 -13.07
N LEU A 92 -23.23 -19.90 -13.39
CA LEU A 92 -22.41 -20.29 -14.55
C LEU A 92 -21.81 -21.68 -14.38
N LEU A 93 -21.27 -22.00 -13.19
CA LEU A 93 -20.74 -23.34 -12.90
C LEU A 93 -21.83 -24.41 -12.99
N ALA A 94 -23.04 -24.15 -12.49
CA ALA A 94 -24.16 -25.07 -12.62
C ALA A 94 -24.54 -25.33 -14.10
N ARG A 95 -24.49 -24.30 -14.95
CA ARG A 95 -24.69 -24.47 -16.41
C ARG A 95 -23.59 -25.33 -17.03
N ARG A 96 -22.31 -25.08 -16.72
CA ARG A 96 -21.19 -25.90 -17.21
C ARG A 96 -21.24 -27.35 -16.74
N LEU A 97 -21.66 -27.58 -15.49
CA LEU A 97 -21.84 -28.92 -14.94
C LEU A 97 -22.90 -29.70 -15.74
N ARG A 98 -24.05 -29.06 -16.00
CA ARG A 98 -25.13 -29.65 -16.82
C ARG A 98 -24.69 -29.96 -18.24
N GLU A 99 -23.79 -29.15 -18.80
CA GLU A 99 -23.23 -29.33 -20.15
C GLU A 99 -22.05 -30.32 -20.19
N GLY A 100 -21.63 -30.89 -19.05
CA GLY A 100 -20.52 -31.83 -18.98
C GLY A 100 -19.15 -31.19 -19.24
N LYS A 101 -19.01 -29.87 -19.02
CA LYS A 101 -17.80 -29.10 -19.31
C LYS A 101 -16.83 -28.99 -18.12
N LEU A 102 -17.21 -29.49 -16.95
CA LEU A 102 -16.37 -29.46 -15.74
C LEU A 102 -15.75 -30.83 -15.47
N GLN A 103 -14.52 -30.83 -14.96
CA GLN A 103 -13.87 -32.07 -14.52
C GLN A 103 -14.49 -32.58 -13.20
N PRO A 104 -14.68 -33.90 -13.04
CA PRO A 104 -15.11 -34.47 -11.77
C PRO A 104 -14.07 -34.29 -10.66
N GLY A 105 -14.52 -33.92 -9.45
CA GLY A 105 -13.69 -33.79 -8.26
C GLY A 105 -13.85 -32.44 -7.57
N ALA A 106 -13.29 -32.31 -6.36
CA ALA A 106 -13.24 -31.03 -5.67
C ALA A 106 -12.08 -30.19 -6.21
N CYS A 107 -12.37 -29.03 -6.80
CA CYS A 107 -11.40 -28.09 -7.33
C CYS A 107 -11.79 -26.64 -6.98
N HIS A 108 -10.88 -25.68 -7.20
CA HIS A 108 -11.25 -24.27 -7.15
C HIS A 108 -11.93 -23.82 -8.44
N GLY A 109 -12.89 -22.89 -8.35
CA GLY A 109 -13.57 -22.34 -9.54
C GLY A 109 -12.80 -21.25 -10.28
N GLY A 110 -11.58 -20.88 -9.84
CA GLY A 110 -10.84 -19.72 -10.33
C GLY A 110 -10.41 -19.80 -11.80
N GLU A 111 -10.14 -21.00 -12.31
CA GLU A 111 -9.75 -21.24 -13.70
C GLU A 111 -10.93 -21.71 -14.58
N GLU A 112 -12.07 -22.03 -13.95
CA GLU A 112 -13.24 -22.56 -14.64
C GLU A 112 -14.06 -21.47 -15.34
N LEU A 113 -13.88 -20.20 -14.97
CA LEU A 113 -14.67 -19.06 -15.42
C LEU A 113 -13.76 -17.90 -15.85
N ALA A 114 -13.99 -17.38 -17.04
CA ALA A 114 -13.42 -16.12 -17.49
C ALA A 114 -14.38 -14.96 -17.17
N LEU A 115 -13.84 -13.75 -17.02
CA LEU A 115 -14.67 -12.55 -16.79
C LEU A 115 -15.73 -12.36 -17.90
N ALA A 116 -15.40 -12.71 -19.15
CA ALA A 116 -16.31 -12.62 -20.29
C ALA A 116 -17.54 -13.54 -20.16
N ASP A 117 -17.48 -14.62 -19.37
CA ASP A 117 -18.62 -15.51 -19.14
C ASP A 117 -19.74 -14.82 -18.35
N PHE A 118 -19.40 -13.77 -17.60
CA PHE A 118 -20.33 -13.01 -16.79
C PHE A 118 -21.03 -11.89 -17.57
N GLU A 119 -20.53 -11.51 -18.74
CA GLU A 119 -21.07 -10.38 -19.54
C GLU A 119 -22.58 -10.50 -19.78
N PRO A 120 -23.14 -11.67 -20.17
CA PRO A 120 -24.59 -11.81 -20.36
C PRO A 120 -25.38 -11.65 -19.06
N LEU A 121 -24.82 -12.09 -17.93
CA LEU A 121 -25.47 -11.98 -16.62
C LEU A 121 -25.40 -10.56 -16.07
N PHE A 122 -24.32 -9.82 -16.34
CA PHE A 122 -24.21 -8.42 -15.98
C PHE A 122 -25.18 -7.54 -16.75
N ALA A 123 -25.49 -7.88 -18.01
CA ALA A 123 -26.44 -7.13 -18.83
C ALA A 123 -27.87 -7.12 -18.25
N ASP A 124 -28.23 -8.13 -17.47
CA ASP A 124 -29.54 -8.25 -16.81
C ASP A 124 -29.60 -7.48 -15.47
N LEU A 125 -28.48 -6.91 -15.02
CA LEU A 125 -28.36 -6.19 -13.75
C LEU A 125 -28.02 -4.70 -13.98
N ALA A 126 -28.35 -3.86 -13.01
CA ALA A 126 -27.94 -2.46 -12.88
C ALA A 126 -26.45 -2.33 -12.52
N VAL A 127 -25.60 -3.03 -13.29
CA VAL A 127 -24.17 -3.15 -13.09
C VAL A 127 -23.44 -2.44 -14.23
N THR A 128 -22.39 -1.72 -13.88
CA THR A 128 -21.41 -1.20 -14.84
C THR A 128 -20.04 -1.70 -14.44
N HIS A 129 -19.28 -2.23 -15.38
CA HIS A 129 -17.89 -2.59 -15.12
C HIS A 129 -16.96 -2.08 -16.23
N ALA A 130 -15.71 -1.87 -15.87
CA ALA A 130 -14.67 -1.44 -16.79
C ALA A 130 -13.31 -1.99 -16.36
N THR A 131 -12.49 -2.33 -17.34
CA THR A 131 -11.07 -2.62 -17.14
C THR A 131 -10.28 -1.41 -17.63
N THR A 132 -9.40 -0.91 -16.77
CA THR A 132 -8.46 0.16 -17.09
C THR A 132 -7.05 -0.39 -16.99
N ALA A 133 -6.21 0.00 -17.94
CA ALA A 133 -4.80 -0.32 -18.01
C ALA A 133 -4.03 1.00 -17.90
N GLU A 134 -3.25 1.14 -16.84
CA GLU A 134 -2.40 2.30 -16.62
C GLU A 134 -0.96 1.82 -16.45
N THR A 135 0.00 2.52 -17.05
CA THR A 135 1.40 2.35 -16.69
C THR A 135 1.63 3.16 -15.41
N PRO A 136 1.85 2.55 -14.24
CA PRO A 136 2.04 3.30 -13.01
C PRO A 136 3.33 4.12 -13.12
N GLU A 137 3.20 5.45 -13.10
CA GLU A 137 4.35 6.33 -13.00
C GLU A 137 4.92 6.26 -11.58
N LEU A 138 6.04 5.55 -11.43
CA LEU A 138 6.72 5.48 -10.15
C LEU A 138 7.33 6.83 -9.77
N PRO A 139 7.30 7.20 -8.47
CA PRO A 139 7.78 8.51 -8.01
C PRO A 139 9.21 8.83 -8.44
N TYR A 140 10.11 7.86 -8.36
CA TYR A 140 11.53 8.02 -8.69
C TYR A 140 11.75 8.27 -10.17
N ARG A 141 11.11 7.47 -11.04
CA ARG A 141 11.20 7.62 -12.49
C ARG A 141 10.62 8.94 -12.95
N ARG A 142 9.50 9.38 -12.36
CA ARG A 142 8.88 10.67 -12.66
C ARG A 142 9.78 11.85 -12.29
N VAL A 143 10.40 11.82 -11.11
CA VAL A 143 11.29 12.90 -10.65
C VAL A 143 12.59 12.95 -11.43
N LEU A 144 13.20 11.80 -11.73
CA LEU A 144 14.46 11.73 -12.46
C LEU A 144 14.30 11.95 -13.97
N GLY A 145 13.15 11.57 -14.54
CA GLY A 145 12.90 11.63 -15.98
C GLY A 145 13.95 10.84 -16.76
N PRO A 146 14.52 11.40 -17.85
CA PRO A 146 15.56 10.73 -18.64
C PRO A 146 16.82 10.34 -17.85
N ARG A 147 17.13 11.04 -16.75
CA ARG A 147 18.29 10.73 -15.88
C ARG A 147 18.15 9.37 -15.19
N PHE A 148 16.94 8.81 -15.12
CA PHE A 148 16.73 7.48 -14.56
C PHE A 148 17.58 6.42 -15.28
N ALA A 149 17.79 6.56 -16.59
CA ALA A 149 18.61 5.63 -17.38
C ALA A 149 20.11 5.68 -17.02
N GLN A 150 20.56 6.71 -16.29
CA GLN A 150 21.95 6.86 -15.84
C GLN A 150 22.21 6.08 -14.54
N LEU A 151 21.17 5.64 -13.83
CA LEU A 151 21.32 4.85 -12.62
C LEU A 151 21.91 3.47 -12.93
N ALA A 152 22.63 2.89 -11.97
CA ALA A 152 23.08 1.52 -12.08
C ALA A 152 21.89 0.55 -12.21
N ALA A 153 22.05 -0.53 -12.99
CA ALA A 153 20.98 -1.47 -13.28
C ALA A 153 20.27 -2.06 -12.03
N PRO A 154 20.96 -2.39 -10.92
CA PRO A 154 20.29 -2.83 -9.69
C PRO A 154 19.37 -1.77 -9.08
N ILE A 155 19.77 -0.48 -9.13
CA ILE A 155 18.96 0.63 -8.62
C ILE A 155 17.76 0.86 -9.55
N GLN A 156 17.96 0.82 -10.87
CA GLN A 156 16.85 0.90 -11.82
C GLN A 156 15.83 -0.20 -11.56
N ARG A 157 16.26 -1.46 -11.38
CA ARG A 157 15.38 -2.60 -11.08
C ARG A 157 14.59 -2.41 -9.78
N MET A 158 15.21 -1.86 -8.73
CA MET A 158 14.54 -1.59 -7.47
C MET A 158 13.37 -0.60 -7.64
N HIS A 159 13.55 0.38 -8.53
CA HIS A 159 12.56 1.41 -8.85
C HIS A 159 11.81 1.12 -10.15
N GLN A 160 11.64 -0.17 -10.51
CA GLN A 160 10.79 -0.58 -11.63
C GLN A 160 9.35 -0.79 -11.18
N PRO A 161 8.36 -0.41 -12.00
CA PRO A 161 6.97 -0.62 -11.65
C PRO A 161 6.66 -2.12 -11.61
N GLN A 162 6.34 -2.62 -10.42
CA GLN A 162 5.96 -4.00 -10.14
C GLN A 162 4.83 -3.95 -9.11
N ALA A 163 3.83 -4.84 -9.19
CA ALA A 163 2.66 -4.81 -8.29
C ALA A 163 3.00 -4.78 -6.82
N GLU A 164 3.99 -5.58 -6.47
CA GLU A 164 4.48 -5.74 -5.12
C GLU A 164 5.84 -6.43 -5.25
N THR A 165 6.90 -5.69 -4.96
CA THR A 165 8.24 -6.25 -4.92
C THR A 165 8.59 -6.44 -3.45
N VAL A 166 8.99 -7.65 -3.10
CA VAL A 166 9.58 -7.95 -1.81
C VAL A 166 11.04 -8.26 -2.06
N VAL A 167 11.93 -7.43 -1.52
CA VAL A 167 13.38 -7.61 -1.63
C VAL A 167 13.95 -7.86 -0.26
N ARG A 168 14.87 -8.83 -0.19
CA ARG A 168 15.46 -9.27 1.07
C ARG A 168 16.97 -9.08 1.07
N GLY A 169 17.52 -9.00 2.27
CA GLY A 169 18.95 -8.90 2.46
C GLY A 169 19.31 -8.68 3.92
N GLU A 170 20.40 -7.98 4.14
CA GLU A 170 20.96 -7.74 5.46
C GLU A 170 21.19 -6.25 5.68
N GLY A 171 20.97 -5.80 6.90
CA GLY A 171 21.15 -4.41 7.27
C GLY A 171 21.66 -4.25 8.68
N THR A 172 22.40 -3.17 8.88
CA THR A 172 22.91 -2.74 10.18
C THR A 172 22.25 -1.42 10.53
N VAL A 173 21.91 -1.28 11.80
CA VAL A 173 21.27 -0.10 12.36
C VAL A 173 22.14 0.40 13.50
N GLU A 174 22.45 1.69 13.45
CA GLU A 174 23.12 2.43 14.50
C GLU A 174 22.15 3.50 15.01
N ARG A 175 22.13 3.71 16.33
CA ARG A 175 21.19 4.61 17.00
C ARG A 175 21.93 5.66 17.80
N GLY A 176 21.39 6.88 17.78
CA GLY A 176 21.86 7.96 18.64
C GLY A 176 21.76 7.60 20.12
N GLN A 177 22.75 8.02 20.90
CA GLN A 177 22.82 7.74 22.34
C GLN A 177 21.98 8.72 23.18
N SER A 178 21.55 9.86 22.61
CA SER A 178 20.79 10.87 23.32
C SER A 178 19.35 10.39 23.63
N LEU A 179 18.81 10.83 24.77
CA LEU A 179 17.45 10.48 25.20
C LEU A 179 16.40 10.87 24.16
N LEU A 180 16.56 12.06 23.55
CA LEU A 180 15.67 12.53 22.50
C LEU A 180 15.80 11.71 21.20
N ALA A 181 17.02 11.28 20.82
CA ALA A 181 17.17 10.34 19.71
C ALA A 181 16.42 9.04 19.98
N ARG A 182 16.53 8.48 21.20
CA ARG A 182 15.81 7.25 21.62
C ARG A 182 14.29 7.43 21.53
N LEU A 183 13.75 8.54 22.03
CA LEU A 183 12.33 8.85 21.95
C LEU A 183 11.85 8.97 20.49
N LEU A 184 12.58 9.70 19.64
CA LEU A 184 12.26 9.84 18.22
C LEU A 184 12.28 8.48 17.52
N GLY A 185 13.21 7.59 17.86
CA GLY A 185 13.22 6.23 17.31
C GLY A 185 11.97 5.43 17.69
N LEU A 186 11.52 5.55 18.94
CA LEU A 186 10.33 4.86 19.40
C LEU A 186 9.06 5.39 18.72
N ILE A 187 8.92 6.71 18.60
CA ILE A 187 7.80 7.35 17.89
C ILE A 187 7.77 6.94 16.42
N MET A 188 8.95 6.86 15.80
CA MET A 188 9.10 6.52 14.38
C MET A 188 9.07 5.01 14.12
N GLY A 189 9.15 4.18 15.16
CA GLY A 189 9.26 2.72 15.00
C GLY A 189 10.59 2.27 14.40
N PHE A 190 11.66 3.06 14.55
CA PHE A 190 12.99 2.65 14.10
C PHE A 190 13.53 1.50 14.96
N PRO A 191 14.19 0.50 14.34
CA PRO A 191 14.79 -0.61 15.07
C PRO A 191 15.86 -0.13 16.07
N PRO A 192 16.10 -0.88 17.16
CA PRO A 192 17.28 -0.73 17.99
C PRO A 192 18.58 -0.90 17.20
N ALA A 193 19.71 -0.52 17.80
CA ALA A 193 21.00 -0.75 17.17
C ALA A 193 21.33 -2.24 17.10
N GLY A 194 21.79 -2.72 15.94
CA GLY A 194 22.07 -4.13 15.70
C GLY A 194 22.07 -4.50 14.22
N SER A 195 22.36 -5.78 13.95
CA SER A 195 22.28 -6.37 12.61
C SER A 195 21.00 -7.18 12.48
N TYR A 196 20.29 -7.00 11.38
CA TYR A 196 18.99 -7.63 11.15
C TYR A 196 18.88 -8.17 9.71
N PRO A 197 18.13 -9.27 9.50
CA PRO A 197 17.58 -9.55 8.19
C PRO A 197 16.62 -8.41 7.81
N VAL A 198 16.78 -7.90 6.60
CA VAL A 198 15.97 -6.80 6.06
C VAL A 198 15.05 -7.32 4.98
N GLU A 199 13.78 -6.97 5.09
CA GLU A 199 12.79 -7.12 4.02
C GLU A 199 12.23 -5.73 3.69
N VAL A 200 12.31 -5.34 2.42
CA VAL A 200 11.68 -4.12 1.91
C VAL A 200 10.58 -4.52 0.94
N ARG A 201 9.38 -4.03 1.23
CA ARG A 201 8.19 -4.22 0.39
C ARG A 201 7.77 -2.90 -0.24
N PHE A 202 7.62 -2.91 -1.55
CA PHE A 202 7.16 -1.79 -2.37
C PHE A 202 5.74 -2.06 -2.82
N GLU A 203 4.80 -1.19 -2.47
CA GLU A 203 3.39 -1.29 -2.87
C GLU A 203 2.97 -0.01 -3.62
N PRO A 204 2.94 -0.02 -4.97
CA PRO A 204 2.41 1.09 -5.74
C PRO A 204 0.93 1.34 -5.45
N ARG A 205 0.56 2.61 -5.26
CA ARG A 205 -0.78 3.10 -4.88
C ARG A 205 -1.09 4.39 -5.63
N HIS A 206 -1.78 4.33 -6.78
CA HIS A 206 -2.28 5.50 -7.52
C HIS A 206 -1.26 6.66 -7.69
N GLY A 207 -0.10 6.40 -8.28
CA GLY A 207 0.96 7.42 -8.45
C GLY A 207 1.73 7.78 -7.17
N ARG A 208 1.47 7.04 -6.09
CA ARG A 208 2.29 6.98 -4.88
C ARG A 208 2.83 5.56 -4.72
N GLU A 209 3.73 5.37 -3.79
CA GLU A 209 4.30 4.06 -3.48
C GLU A 209 4.51 3.93 -1.98
N ARG A 210 3.92 2.91 -1.36
CA ARG A 210 4.14 2.65 0.06
C ARG A 210 5.34 1.72 0.20
N TRP A 211 6.29 2.15 1.00
CA TRP A 211 7.48 1.40 1.34
C TRP A 211 7.32 0.87 2.75
N THR A 212 7.38 -0.44 2.93
CA THR A 212 7.42 -1.07 4.25
C THR A 212 8.79 -1.70 4.43
N ARG A 213 9.53 -1.25 5.44
CA ARG A 213 10.87 -1.73 5.76
C ARG A 213 10.79 -2.52 7.08
N SER A 214 11.18 -3.79 7.02
CA SER A 214 11.19 -4.71 8.15
C SER A 214 12.63 -5.07 8.48
N PHE A 215 13.07 -4.76 9.70
CA PHE A 215 14.36 -5.13 10.26
C PHE A 215 14.11 -6.14 11.38
N GLY A 216 14.17 -7.43 11.05
CA GLY A 216 13.75 -8.50 11.96
C GLY A 216 12.31 -8.28 12.48
N PRO A 217 12.07 -8.17 13.80
CA PRO A 217 10.73 -7.96 14.35
C PRO A 217 10.24 -6.51 14.24
N HIS A 218 11.10 -5.56 13.85
CA HIS A 218 10.77 -4.15 13.80
C HIS A 218 10.33 -3.75 12.40
N ARG A 219 9.24 -2.99 12.30
CA ARG A 219 8.69 -2.54 11.02
C ARG A 219 8.33 -1.07 11.05
N PHE A 220 8.62 -0.38 9.96
CA PHE A 220 8.16 0.98 9.73
C PHE A 220 7.80 1.16 8.26
N ALA A 221 6.91 2.11 7.97
CA ALA A 221 6.44 2.36 6.63
C ALA A 221 6.41 3.85 6.32
N SER A 222 6.73 4.19 5.08
CA SER A 222 6.58 5.53 4.52
C SER A 222 5.84 5.48 3.20
N GLU A 223 5.26 6.62 2.81
CA GLU A 223 4.62 6.78 1.50
C GLU A 223 5.42 7.75 0.65
N MET A 224 5.84 7.28 -0.52
CA MET A 224 6.51 8.04 -1.54
C MET A 224 5.51 8.61 -2.54
N GLY A 225 5.74 9.82 -3.00
CA GLY A 225 4.97 10.47 -4.04
C GLY A 225 5.76 11.59 -4.70
N VAL A 226 5.11 12.34 -5.59
CA VAL A 226 5.75 13.46 -6.29
C VAL A 226 4.98 14.74 -6.01
N SER A 227 5.70 15.80 -5.63
CA SER A 227 5.12 17.13 -5.43
C SER A 227 4.98 17.89 -6.76
N ALA A 228 4.18 18.95 -6.77
CA ALA A 228 4.01 19.82 -7.94
C ALA A 228 5.32 20.46 -8.44
N GLN A 229 6.33 20.61 -7.57
CA GLN A 229 7.67 21.11 -7.94
C GLN A 229 8.62 20.00 -8.41
N ASN A 230 8.10 18.83 -8.77
CA ASN A 230 8.87 17.65 -9.18
C ASN A 230 9.93 17.21 -8.14
N LEU A 231 9.58 17.30 -6.85
CA LEU A 231 10.38 16.75 -5.76
C LEU A 231 9.78 15.43 -5.27
N LEU A 232 10.63 14.46 -4.99
CA LEU A 232 10.23 13.21 -4.33
C LEU A 232 9.75 13.56 -2.93
N THR A 233 8.56 13.09 -2.58
CA THR A 233 7.90 13.40 -1.31
C THR A 233 7.77 12.13 -0.50
N GLU A 234 8.46 12.05 0.63
CA GLU A 234 8.33 10.95 1.58
C GLU A 234 7.48 11.40 2.77
N ARG A 235 6.34 10.73 2.98
CA ARG A 235 5.49 10.92 4.16
C ARG A 235 5.78 9.84 5.18
N PHE A 236 6.12 10.28 6.39
CA PHE A 236 6.33 9.43 7.54
C PHE A 236 5.45 9.92 8.69
N GLY A 237 4.31 9.26 8.88
CA GLY A 237 3.30 9.70 9.85
C GLY A 237 2.89 11.17 9.62
N PRO A 238 3.03 12.07 10.62
CA PRO A 238 2.69 13.48 10.50
C PRO A 238 3.74 14.32 9.75
N MET A 239 4.90 13.73 9.44
CA MET A 239 6.00 14.43 8.79
C MET A 239 6.03 14.14 7.30
N ARG A 240 6.48 15.14 6.53
CA ARG A 240 6.69 15.01 5.10
C ARG A 240 8.00 15.67 4.71
N PHE A 241 8.84 14.93 4.02
CA PHE A 241 10.13 15.34 3.54
C PHE A 241 10.09 15.44 2.02
N HIS A 242 10.72 16.47 1.46
CA HIS A 242 10.76 16.67 0.01
C HIS A 242 12.22 16.70 -0.44
N PHE A 243 12.57 15.75 -1.29
CA PHE A 243 13.92 15.51 -1.77
C PHE A 243 14.04 15.87 -3.25
N ALA A 244 15.15 16.50 -3.61
CA ALA A 244 15.62 16.46 -4.99
C ALA A 244 16.42 15.18 -5.19
N LEU A 245 16.24 14.54 -6.34
CA LEU A 245 16.98 13.35 -6.73
C LEU A 245 18.12 13.73 -7.67
N GLU A 246 19.32 13.34 -7.27
CA GLU A 246 20.58 13.57 -7.98
C GLU A 246 21.19 12.21 -8.31
N VAL A 247 21.72 12.05 -9.52
CA VAL A 247 22.44 10.85 -9.93
C VAL A 247 23.92 11.17 -9.88
N ASP A 248 24.70 10.35 -9.19
CA ASP A 248 26.15 10.54 -9.11
C ASP A 248 26.85 10.03 -10.38
N GLY A 249 28.15 10.34 -10.51
CA GLY A 249 28.94 9.94 -11.68
C GLY A 249 29.15 8.43 -11.84
N GLN A 250 28.83 7.62 -10.82
CA GLN A 250 28.92 6.15 -10.83
C GLN A 250 27.55 5.49 -10.99
N GLY A 251 26.48 6.26 -11.20
CA GLY A 251 25.11 5.77 -11.34
C GLY A 251 24.41 5.48 -10.02
N GLY A 252 24.93 5.96 -8.89
CA GLY A 252 24.25 5.99 -7.61
C GLY A 252 23.18 7.08 -7.54
N LEU A 253 22.25 6.94 -6.61
CA LEU A 253 21.18 7.90 -6.34
C LEU A 253 21.46 8.63 -5.03
N ILE A 254 21.35 9.96 -5.03
CA ILE A 254 21.47 10.80 -3.83
C ILE A 254 20.17 11.58 -3.64
N MET A 255 19.63 11.53 -2.42
CA MET A 255 18.42 12.22 -2.02
C MET A 255 18.76 13.45 -1.17
N VAL A 256 18.57 14.64 -1.75
CA VAL A 256 18.92 15.91 -1.08
C VAL A 256 17.67 16.57 -0.53
N LEU A 257 17.55 16.65 0.80
CA LEU A 257 16.40 17.27 1.46
C LEU A 257 16.31 18.77 1.14
N LYS A 258 15.23 19.19 0.47
CA LYS A 258 14.98 20.60 0.12
C LYS A 258 14.03 21.29 1.09
N LYS A 259 12.98 20.60 1.56
CA LYS A 259 12.00 21.14 2.51
C LYS A 259 11.32 20.04 3.30
N TRP A 260 10.77 20.40 4.46
CA TRP A 260 10.01 19.48 5.29
C TRP A 260 8.80 20.18 5.93
N THR A 261 7.78 19.40 6.23
CA THR A 261 6.56 19.87 6.90
C THR A 261 6.22 18.93 8.04
N ALA A 262 5.68 19.45 9.13
CA ALA A 262 5.12 18.66 10.22
C ALA A 262 3.66 19.08 10.43
N LEU A 263 2.76 18.10 10.56
CA LEU A 263 1.31 18.35 10.73
C LEU A 263 0.71 19.25 9.63
N GLY A 264 1.29 19.21 8.42
CA GLY A 264 0.86 20.04 7.29
C GLY A 264 1.46 21.45 7.24
N VAL A 265 2.21 21.87 8.26
CA VAL A 265 2.83 23.22 8.32
C VAL A 265 4.27 23.16 7.79
N PRO A 266 4.67 24.05 6.85
CA PRO A 266 6.07 24.20 6.45
C PRO A 266 6.96 24.58 7.62
N MET A 267 8.03 23.81 7.83
CA MET A 267 8.93 24.01 8.96
C MET A 267 10.25 24.67 8.54
N PRO A 268 10.86 25.52 9.38
CA PRO A 268 12.16 26.10 9.09
C PRO A 268 13.24 25.02 8.93
N ARG A 269 14.14 25.20 7.95
CA ARG A 269 15.21 24.22 7.67
C ARG A 269 16.18 24.05 8.84
N ALA A 270 16.39 25.10 9.65
CA ALA A 270 17.29 25.07 10.81
C ALA A 270 16.86 24.08 11.90
N PHE A 271 15.56 23.74 11.98
CA PHE A 271 15.03 22.75 12.92
C PHE A 271 14.81 21.37 12.29
N GLY A 272 15.04 21.25 10.98
CA GLY A 272 14.80 20.02 10.24
C GLY A 272 15.89 18.99 10.44
N PRO A 273 15.57 17.70 10.29
CA PRO A 273 16.59 16.67 10.28
C PRO A 273 17.55 16.88 9.11
N LYS A 274 18.84 16.71 9.36
CA LYS A 274 19.81 16.45 8.30
C LYS A 274 19.66 15.00 7.89
N ILE A 275 19.09 14.79 6.71
CA ILE A 275 18.89 13.47 6.11
C ILE A 275 19.89 13.34 4.97
N THR A 276 20.79 12.36 5.09
CA THR A 276 21.62 11.88 3.99
C THR A 276 21.09 10.51 3.62
N ALA A 277 20.50 10.38 2.43
CA ALA A 277 20.07 9.10 1.90
C ALA A 277 20.70 8.91 0.53
N SER A 278 21.42 7.81 0.37
CA SER A 278 22.06 7.42 -0.87
C SER A 278 21.82 5.95 -1.18
N GLU A 279 21.72 5.64 -2.46
CA GLU A 279 21.60 4.29 -2.97
C GLU A 279 22.73 4.05 -3.96
N THR A 280 23.45 2.94 -3.79
CA THR A 280 24.56 2.55 -4.65
C THR A 280 24.38 1.10 -5.10
N ALA A 281 25.17 0.69 -6.08
CA ALA A 281 25.16 -0.68 -6.58
C ALA A 281 26.56 -1.27 -6.47
N GLN A 282 26.64 -2.53 -6.05
CA GLN A 282 27.87 -3.31 -6.07
C GLN A 282 27.60 -4.67 -6.73
N GLY A 283 28.03 -4.82 -7.98
CA GLY A 283 27.63 -5.96 -8.81
C GLY A 283 26.11 -5.95 -9.03
N ASP A 284 25.44 -7.06 -8.72
CA ASP A 284 23.98 -7.15 -8.76
C ASP A 284 23.27 -6.69 -7.48
N ALA A 285 24.02 -6.38 -6.43
CA ALA A 285 23.44 -6.01 -5.14
C ALA A 285 23.10 -4.52 -5.09
N PHE A 286 21.90 -4.21 -4.58
CA PHE A 286 21.45 -2.87 -4.26
C PHE A 286 21.88 -2.53 -2.83
N GLN A 287 22.51 -1.37 -2.63
CA GLN A 287 22.90 -0.90 -1.31
C GLN A 287 22.19 0.40 -0.98
N PHE A 288 21.67 0.50 0.22
CA PHE A 288 21.14 1.75 0.75
C PHE A 288 21.96 2.19 1.96
N ASP A 289 22.15 3.50 2.10
CA ASP A 289 22.73 4.14 3.27
C ASP A 289 21.86 5.36 3.62
N VAL A 290 21.25 5.33 4.79
CA VAL A 290 20.39 6.41 5.27
C VAL A 290 20.79 6.82 6.67
N ALA A 291 21.32 8.04 6.78
CA ALA A 291 21.66 8.68 8.03
C ALA A 291 20.71 9.86 8.31
N VAL A 292 20.14 9.88 9.50
CA VAL A 292 19.27 10.95 10.00
C VAL A 292 19.88 11.51 11.27
N ALA A 293 20.14 12.82 11.27
CA ALA A 293 20.60 13.55 12.44
C ALA A 293 19.69 14.76 12.67
N MET A 294 19.49 15.15 13.94
CA MET A 294 18.71 16.33 14.31
C MET A 294 19.64 17.45 14.80
N PRO A 295 19.34 18.72 14.47
CA PRO A 295 20.03 19.88 15.05
C PRO A 295 20.00 19.79 16.59
N LEU A 296 21.11 20.10 17.25
CA LEU A 296 21.30 20.07 18.72
C LEU A 296 21.21 18.69 19.40
N VAL A 297 20.61 17.68 18.76
CA VAL A 297 20.45 16.32 19.30
C VAL A 297 21.56 15.38 18.81
N GLY A 298 22.09 15.65 17.61
CA GLY A 298 23.08 14.81 16.95
C GLY A 298 22.44 13.66 16.16
N PRO A 299 23.21 12.57 15.89
CA PRO A 299 22.72 11.41 15.17
C PRO A 299 21.48 10.80 15.83
N VAL A 300 20.47 10.47 15.03
CA VAL A 300 19.23 9.81 15.51
C VAL A 300 19.25 8.34 15.11
N VAL A 301 19.41 8.08 13.81
CA VAL A 301 19.53 6.74 13.25
C VAL A 301 20.43 6.77 12.04
N HIS A 302 21.24 5.74 11.88
CA HIS A 302 21.94 5.45 10.65
C HIS A 302 21.69 3.99 10.33
N TYR A 303 21.01 3.70 9.23
CA TYR A 303 20.78 2.35 8.78
C TYR A 303 21.31 2.18 7.37
N ARG A 304 22.03 1.08 7.17
CA ARG A 304 22.64 0.71 5.90
C ARG A 304 22.40 -0.76 5.65
N GLY A 305 22.31 -1.15 4.39
CA GLY A 305 22.06 -2.55 4.08
C GLY A 305 22.24 -2.86 2.61
N ILE A 306 22.29 -4.16 2.35
CA ILE A 306 22.49 -4.74 1.03
C ILE A 306 21.28 -5.62 0.75
N LEU A 307 20.60 -5.34 -0.35
CA LEU A 307 19.43 -6.08 -0.82
C LEU A 307 19.77 -6.77 -2.14
N ARG A 308 19.23 -7.97 -2.32
CA ARG A 308 19.33 -8.73 -3.58
C ARG A 308 17.92 -9.06 -4.06
N PRO A 309 17.60 -8.89 -5.35
CA PRO A 309 16.36 -9.42 -5.92
C PRO A 309 16.26 -10.91 -5.58
N GLN A 310 15.08 -11.37 -5.18
CA GLN A 310 14.78 -12.80 -5.25
C GLN A 310 14.35 -13.09 -6.68
N ASP A 311 14.98 -14.11 -7.29
CA ASP A 311 14.54 -14.70 -8.56
C ASP A 311 13.11 -15.25 -8.46
#